data_AF-A0A520RUP5-F1
#
_entry.id   AF-A0A520RUP5-F1
#
_cell.length_a   1.000
_cell.length_b   1.000
_cell.length_c   1.000
_cell.angle_alpha   90.00
_cell.angle_beta   90.00
_cell.angle_gamma   90.00
#
_symmetry.space_group_name_H-M   'P 1'
#
loop_
_entity.id
_entity.type
_entity.pdbx_description
1 polymer ?
#
loop_
_entity_poly.entity_id
_entity_poly.type
_entity_poly.pdbx_seq_one_letter_code
_entity_poly.pdbx_strand_id
1 'polypeptide(L)'
;MRNNTYRVAKLSSANAKSASDEVSYNSSSAIGQFNSVLDIGHTNDTAYFLKTTARHVDFEVHDLLKASVKRFDLGVMAMRNSSAGNPRYLGLSVITESNVGRPQFVDGYRIGGGIGLRWEGGAKISNTWALSFRSEFLNWEGENYMNRPNLMPQPVVNPIDNSRMISNVDIIRAANAFGGRGQWRSGIHYLSNEYEPQQNNMGMMVSEPFGDYERLGFFRTGYLQMWPLGNISGAMAYVEANIDWEFENNLDQFLSDKTIVSAKLGVNWTFAPSRQLLLEWQQFEGVERIRSRNGLLLTILFDDL
;
A
#
# COMPACT_ATOMS: atom_id res chain seq x y z
N MET A 1 -1.21 4.84 2.49
CA MET A 1 -0.12 5.83 2.67
C MET A 1 -0.42 7.16 1.98
N ARG A 2 -0.80 7.23 0.69
CA ARG A 2 -1.21 8.52 0.05
C ARG A 2 -2.35 9.25 0.80
N ASN A 3 -3.40 8.51 1.18
CA ASN A 3 -4.51 9.05 1.98
C ASN A 3 -4.02 9.67 3.32
N ASN A 4 -3.03 9.06 3.99
CA ASN A 4 -2.53 9.59 5.26
C ASN A 4 -1.95 11.00 5.12
N THR A 5 -1.27 11.33 4.02
CA THR A 5 -0.75 12.68 3.78
C THR A 5 -1.89 13.70 3.64
N TYR A 6 -2.96 13.37 2.91
CA TYR A 6 -4.16 14.23 2.82
C TYR A 6 -4.79 14.45 4.20
N ARG A 7 -4.99 13.38 4.99
CA ARG A 7 -5.53 13.46 6.36
C ARG A 7 -4.66 14.32 7.27
N VAL A 8 -3.34 14.18 7.21
CA VAL A 8 -2.41 15.01 7.98
C VAL A 8 -2.48 16.48 7.54
N ALA A 9 -2.55 16.75 6.23
CA ALA A 9 -2.67 18.12 5.72
C ALA A 9 -3.96 18.80 6.19
N LYS A 10 -5.09 18.09 6.16
CA LYS A 10 -6.37 18.59 6.68
C LYS A 10 -6.33 18.87 8.19
N LEU A 11 -5.76 17.95 8.97
CA LEU A 11 -5.71 18.10 10.44
C LEU A 11 -4.73 19.19 10.89
N SER A 12 -3.62 19.39 10.16
CA SER A 12 -2.66 20.45 10.44
C SER A 12 -3.16 21.84 10.03
N SER A 13 -3.82 21.97 8.88
CA SER A 13 -4.42 23.25 8.43
C SER A 13 -5.54 23.75 9.34
N ALA A 14 -6.29 22.85 9.99
CA ALA A 14 -7.31 23.24 10.98
C ALA A 14 -6.71 23.85 12.27
N ASN A 15 -5.42 23.58 12.56
CA ASN A 15 -4.72 24.06 13.75
C ASN A 15 -3.75 25.22 13.47
N ALA A 16 -3.39 25.48 12.20
CA ALA A 16 -2.50 26.57 11.82
C ALA A 16 -3.29 27.87 11.60
N LYS A 17 -3.13 28.84 12.52
CA LYS A 17 -3.35 30.26 12.17
C LYS A 17 -2.38 30.59 11.02
N SER A 18 -2.89 31.32 10.01
CA SER A 18 -2.22 31.76 8.77
C SER A 18 -1.84 30.69 7.76
N ALA A 19 -2.74 30.44 6.82
CA ALA A 19 -2.44 29.88 5.51
C ALA A 19 -1.74 30.95 4.65
N SER A 20 -0.41 30.97 4.64
CA SER A 20 0.36 31.74 3.65
C SER A 20 1.72 31.16 3.27
N ASP A 21 2.18 30.08 3.91
CA ASP A 21 3.43 29.43 3.53
C ASP A 21 3.14 28.07 2.88
N GLU A 22 3.80 27.78 1.76
CA GLU A 22 3.75 26.48 1.08
C GLU A 22 4.20 25.36 2.03
N VAL A 23 3.25 24.67 2.66
CA VAL A 23 3.56 23.58 3.59
C VAL A 23 3.95 22.35 2.78
N SER A 24 5.24 22.02 2.75
CA SER A 24 5.74 20.75 2.21
C SER A 24 5.54 19.63 3.24
N TYR A 25 4.88 18.53 2.85
CA TYR A 25 4.67 17.35 3.69
C TYR A 25 5.68 16.27 3.33
N ASN A 26 6.74 16.16 4.15
CA ASN A 26 7.77 15.14 4.01
C ASN A 26 7.47 13.97 4.95
N SER A 27 7.50 12.75 4.41
CA SER A 27 7.23 11.54 5.15
C SER A 27 8.30 10.48 4.99
N SER A 28 8.43 9.61 5.99
CA SER A 28 9.29 8.43 5.95
C SER A 28 8.47 7.16 6.15
N SER A 29 8.93 6.04 5.60
CA SER A 29 8.32 4.74 5.83
C SER A 29 9.35 3.61 5.90
N ALA A 30 9.16 2.69 6.83
CA ALA A 30 9.93 1.44 6.90
C ALA A 30 8.97 0.26 6.78
N ILE A 31 9.26 -0.68 5.90
CA ILE A 31 8.40 -1.83 5.62
C ILE A 31 9.19 -3.12 5.78
N GLY A 32 8.72 -4.01 6.64
CA GLY A 32 9.17 -5.39 6.71
C GLY A 32 8.06 -6.30 6.19
N GLN A 33 8.38 -7.20 5.26
CA GLN A 33 7.42 -8.14 4.71
C GLN A 33 8.02 -9.55 4.60
N PHE A 34 7.23 -10.53 5.01
CA PHE A 34 7.49 -11.94 4.78
C PHE A 34 6.38 -12.51 3.92
N ASN A 35 6.75 -13.24 2.86
CA ASN A 35 5.83 -13.94 1.97
C ASN A 35 6.19 -15.42 1.94
N SER A 36 5.18 -16.27 1.93
CA SER A 36 5.32 -17.71 1.72
C SER A 36 4.32 -18.18 0.67
N VAL A 37 4.77 -19.03 -0.25
CA VAL A 37 3.94 -19.78 -1.20
C VAL A 37 4.36 -21.24 -1.10
N LEU A 38 3.48 -22.08 -0.55
CA LEU A 38 3.72 -23.50 -0.33
C LEU A 38 2.82 -24.31 -1.26
N ASP A 39 3.40 -25.20 -2.06
CA ASP A 39 2.65 -26.16 -2.84
C ASP A 39 1.89 -27.14 -1.92
N ILE A 40 0.57 -27.23 -2.11
CA ILE A 40 -0.31 -28.11 -1.34
C ILE A 40 -0.94 -29.21 -2.19
N GLY A 41 -0.62 -29.28 -3.48
CA GLY A 41 -1.06 -30.36 -4.35
C GLY A 41 -1.38 -29.93 -5.78
N HIS A 42 -1.60 -30.94 -6.62
CA HIS A 42 -1.84 -30.77 -8.05
C HIS A 42 -3.08 -31.54 -8.48
N THR A 43 -3.79 -31.02 -9.48
CA THR A 43 -4.86 -31.72 -10.19
C THR A 43 -4.76 -31.38 -11.68
N ASN A 44 -4.42 -32.37 -12.50
CA ASN A 44 -4.12 -32.20 -13.92
C ASN A 44 -3.10 -31.05 -14.11
N ASP A 45 -3.43 -30.07 -14.95
CA ASP A 45 -2.59 -28.91 -15.24
C ASP A 45 -2.66 -27.78 -14.18
N THR A 46 -3.29 -28.03 -13.02
CA THR A 46 -3.52 -27.01 -11.99
C THR A 46 -2.77 -27.36 -10.71
N ALA A 47 -1.87 -26.48 -10.30
CA ALA A 47 -1.19 -26.51 -9.02
C ALA A 47 -1.94 -25.64 -8.01
N TYR A 48 -1.97 -26.06 -6.75
CA TYR A 48 -2.61 -25.34 -5.65
C TYR A 48 -1.57 -24.96 -4.61
N PHE A 49 -1.66 -23.74 -4.09
CA PHE A 49 -0.69 -23.20 -3.16
C PHE A 49 -1.39 -22.61 -1.94
N LEU A 50 -0.81 -22.82 -0.77
CA LEU A 50 -1.09 -22.05 0.43
C LEU A 50 -0.21 -20.80 0.42
N LYS A 51 -0.81 -19.64 0.64
CA LYS A 51 -0.15 -18.34 0.63
C LYS A 51 -0.24 -17.68 1.99
N THR A 52 0.89 -17.16 2.45
CA THR A 52 0.96 -16.39 3.69
C THR A 52 1.71 -15.09 3.44
N THR A 53 1.22 -13.99 4.00
CA THR A 53 1.94 -12.72 4.05
C THR A 53 1.90 -12.18 5.47
N ALA A 54 3.05 -11.85 6.03
CA ALA A 54 3.14 -11.06 7.26
C ALA A 54 3.84 -9.75 6.93
N ARG A 55 3.26 -8.63 7.33
CA ARG A 55 3.78 -7.31 6.99
C ARG A 55 3.70 -6.36 8.17
N HIS A 56 4.77 -5.61 8.38
CA HIS A 56 4.85 -4.49 9.30
C HIS A 56 5.23 -3.23 8.51
N VAL A 57 4.57 -2.12 8.80
CA VAL A 57 4.81 -0.82 8.19
C VAL A 57 4.88 0.22 9.29
N ASP A 58 6.00 0.93 9.38
CA ASP A 58 6.08 2.20 10.09
C ASP A 58 5.98 3.35 9.09
N PHE A 59 5.29 4.41 9.49
CA PHE A 59 5.08 5.62 8.71
C PHE A 59 5.16 6.84 9.61
N GLU A 60 5.94 7.83 9.21
CA GLU A 60 6.12 9.06 9.96
C GLU A 60 6.00 10.28 9.05
N VAL A 61 5.33 11.31 9.56
CA VAL A 61 5.41 12.69 9.07
C VAL A 61 5.96 13.49 10.23
N HIS A 62 7.13 14.10 10.05
CA HIS A 62 7.86 14.78 11.13
C HIS A 62 6.96 15.77 11.86
N ASP A 63 6.97 15.74 13.18
CA ASP A 63 6.15 16.57 14.08
C ASP A 63 4.63 16.53 13.88
N LEU A 64 4.12 15.63 13.03
CA LEU A 64 2.70 15.56 12.69
C LEU A 64 2.08 14.21 13.00
N LEU A 65 2.72 13.10 12.61
CA LEU A 65 2.12 11.77 12.74
C LEU A 65 3.19 10.69 12.85
N LYS A 66 3.01 9.76 13.80
CA LYS A 66 3.68 8.45 13.81
C LYS A 66 2.62 7.36 13.72
N ALA A 67 2.76 6.45 12.78
CA ALA A 67 1.80 5.36 12.60
C ALA A 67 2.52 4.05 12.33
N SER A 68 1.94 2.96 12.81
CA SER A 68 2.40 1.60 12.55
C SER A 68 1.23 0.73 12.13
N VAL A 69 1.44 -0.15 11.15
CA VAL A 69 0.44 -1.12 10.68
C VAL A 69 1.08 -2.50 10.66
N LYS A 70 0.40 -3.45 11.29
CA LYS A 70 0.72 -4.88 11.24
C LYS A 70 -0.38 -5.58 10.45
N ARG A 71 0.01 -6.46 9.56
CA ARG A 71 -0.93 -7.17 8.67
C ARG A 71 -0.52 -8.62 8.52
N PHE A 72 -1.52 -9.48 8.47
CA PHE A 72 -1.37 -10.89 8.18
C PHE A 72 -2.41 -11.30 7.13
N ASP A 73 -1.95 -11.92 6.04
CA ASP A 73 -2.80 -12.51 5.01
C ASP A 73 -2.58 -14.03 5.00
N LEU A 74 -3.66 -14.80 4.96
CA LEU A 74 -3.64 -16.25 4.77
C LEU A 74 -4.63 -16.62 3.68
N GLY A 75 -4.18 -17.37 2.67
CA GLY A 75 -5.01 -17.68 1.53
C GLY A 75 -4.56 -18.88 0.73
N VAL A 76 -5.31 -19.14 -0.33
CA VAL A 76 -5.02 -20.19 -1.31
C VAL A 76 -4.91 -19.58 -2.70
N MET A 77 -4.10 -20.19 -3.55
CA MET A 77 -3.96 -19.83 -4.95
C MET A 77 -3.98 -21.07 -5.83
N ALA A 78 -4.79 -21.04 -6.88
CA ALA A 78 -4.74 -22.03 -7.95
C ALA A 78 -3.99 -21.43 -9.13
N MET A 79 -2.98 -22.13 -9.64
CA MET A 79 -2.23 -21.76 -10.83
C MET A 79 -2.41 -22.85 -11.87
N ARG A 80 -2.96 -22.49 -13.04
CA ARG A 80 -3.10 -23.39 -14.15
C ARG A 80 -2.03 -23.12 -15.18
N ASN A 81 -1.18 -24.12 -15.41
CA ASN A 81 -0.20 -24.12 -16.49
C ASN A 81 -0.90 -24.53 -17.78
N SER A 82 -1.24 -23.58 -18.65
CA SER A 82 -1.83 -23.97 -19.94
C SER A 82 -0.79 -24.73 -20.76
N SER A 83 -1.20 -25.78 -21.47
CA SER A 83 -0.39 -26.45 -22.50
C SER A 83 0.16 -25.48 -23.56
N ALA A 84 -0.48 -24.33 -23.76
CA ALA A 84 -0.04 -23.24 -24.64
C ALA A 84 1.07 -22.33 -24.05
N GLY A 85 1.63 -22.63 -22.87
CA GLY A 85 2.71 -21.84 -22.26
C GLY A 85 2.29 -20.50 -21.64
N ASN A 86 0.99 -20.33 -21.36
CA ASN A 86 0.35 -19.16 -20.77
C ASN A 86 -0.24 -19.48 -19.38
N PRO A 87 0.58 -19.40 -18.31
CA PRO A 87 0.07 -19.61 -16.96
C PRO A 87 -0.95 -18.55 -16.58
N ARG A 88 -1.95 -18.98 -15.81
CA ARG A 88 -2.94 -18.13 -15.16
C ARG A 88 -3.08 -18.54 -13.71
N TYR A 89 -3.33 -17.57 -12.84
CA TYR A 89 -3.57 -17.86 -11.44
C TYR A 89 -4.77 -17.07 -10.91
N LEU A 90 -5.38 -17.62 -9.87
CA LEU A 90 -6.42 -16.99 -9.08
C LEU A 90 -6.16 -17.30 -7.61
N GLY A 91 -6.23 -16.29 -6.76
CA GLY A 91 -6.00 -16.40 -5.32
C GLY A 91 -7.10 -15.73 -4.52
N LEU A 92 -7.38 -16.30 -3.35
CA LEU A 92 -8.29 -15.76 -2.35
C LEU A 92 -7.56 -15.80 -1.01
N SER A 93 -7.62 -14.72 -0.23
CA SER A 93 -7.01 -14.67 1.10
C SER A 93 -7.91 -13.96 2.09
N VAL A 94 -7.86 -14.39 3.35
CA VAL A 94 -8.36 -13.61 4.48
C VAL A 94 -7.24 -12.67 4.93
N ILE A 95 -7.60 -11.43 5.22
CA ILE A 95 -6.71 -10.37 5.67
C ILE A 95 -7.07 -10.04 7.10
N THR A 96 -6.07 -9.91 7.97
CA THR A 96 -6.20 -9.21 9.25
C THR A 96 -5.21 -8.06 9.33
N GLU A 97 -5.65 -6.92 9.85
CA GLU A 97 -4.83 -5.72 10.01
C GLU A 97 -5.02 -5.17 11.41
N SER A 98 -3.95 -4.63 11.99
CA SER A 98 -3.99 -3.81 13.20
C SER A 98 -3.13 -2.60 12.97
N ASN A 99 -3.61 -1.44 13.40
CA ASN A 99 -2.92 -0.19 13.22
C ASN A 99 -3.01 0.67 14.47
N VAL A 100 -1.95 1.43 14.67
CA VAL A 100 -1.85 2.47 15.69
C VAL A 100 -1.37 3.74 14.98
N GLY A 101 -2.05 4.85 15.20
CA GLY A 101 -1.66 6.17 14.75
C GLY A 101 -1.57 7.12 15.93
N ARG A 102 -0.53 7.94 15.98
CA ARG A 102 -0.26 8.90 17.06
C ARG A 102 0.00 10.27 16.43
N PRO A 103 -1.01 11.14 16.33
CA PRO A 103 -0.75 12.53 15.96
C PRO A 103 0.23 13.13 16.98
N GLN A 104 1.15 13.99 16.52
CA GLN A 104 2.17 14.59 17.39
C GLN A 104 1.80 16.00 17.85
N PHE A 105 0.80 16.62 17.22
CA PHE A 105 0.31 17.98 17.52
C PHE A 105 -0.82 18.01 18.57
N VAL A 106 -1.32 16.86 18.99
CA VAL A 106 -2.36 16.71 20.03
C VAL A 106 -2.06 15.45 20.85
N ASP A 107 -2.30 15.50 22.16
CA ASP A 107 -2.22 14.32 23.02
C ASP A 107 -3.39 13.38 22.69
N GLY A 108 -3.09 12.31 21.97
CA GLY A 108 -4.09 11.39 21.47
C GLY A 108 -3.51 10.24 20.66
N TYR A 109 -4.35 9.26 20.37
CA TYR A 109 -3.99 8.12 19.52
C TYR A 109 -5.23 7.52 18.88
N ARG A 110 -5.03 6.94 17.69
CA ARG A 110 -5.97 6.06 17.02
C ARG A 110 -5.45 4.63 17.12
N ILE A 111 -6.31 3.70 17.48
CA ILE A 111 -6.01 2.28 17.48
C ILE A 111 -7.19 1.53 16.86
N GLY A 112 -6.92 0.44 16.17
CA GLY A 112 -7.95 -0.47 15.74
C GLY A 112 -7.40 -1.59 14.90
N GLY A 113 -8.32 -2.28 14.25
CA GLY A 113 -7.99 -3.38 13.37
C GLY A 113 -9.13 -3.69 12.42
N GLY A 114 -8.84 -4.55 11.46
CA GLY A 114 -9.84 -4.96 10.51
C GLY A 114 -9.61 -6.39 10.03
N ILE A 115 -10.69 -6.96 9.52
CA ILE A 115 -10.71 -8.26 8.87
C ILE A 115 -11.38 -8.14 7.52
N GLY A 116 -10.94 -8.94 6.56
CA GLY A 116 -11.48 -8.86 5.22
C GLY A 116 -10.94 -9.90 4.27
N LEU A 117 -11.16 -9.66 2.98
CA LEU A 117 -10.84 -10.60 1.91
C LEU A 117 -9.98 -9.91 0.85
N ARG A 118 -8.97 -10.63 0.35
CA ARG A 118 -8.23 -10.31 -0.88
C ARG A 118 -8.63 -11.28 -1.97
N TRP A 119 -8.96 -10.75 -3.13
CA TRP A 119 -9.05 -11.51 -4.36
C TRP A 119 -7.98 -11.02 -5.34
N GLU A 120 -7.24 -11.92 -5.94
CA GLU A 120 -6.17 -11.57 -6.88
C GLU A 120 -6.07 -12.59 -7.99
N GLY A 121 -5.59 -12.16 -9.14
CA GLY A 121 -5.39 -13.05 -10.26
C GLY A 121 -4.51 -12.43 -11.33
N GLY A 122 -4.09 -13.27 -12.26
CA GLY A 122 -3.30 -12.83 -13.38
C GLY A 122 -3.19 -13.89 -14.45
N ALA A 123 -2.84 -13.45 -15.65
CA ALA A 123 -2.65 -14.33 -16.79
C ALA A 123 -1.53 -13.80 -17.68
N LYS A 124 -0.66 -14.71 -18.11
CA LYS A 124 0.21 -14.46 -19.27
C LYS A 124 -0.67 -14.53 -20.52
N ILE A 125 -0.79 -13.41 -21.23
CA ILE A 125 -1.59 -13.30 -22.46
C ILE A 125 -0.74 -13.78 -23.66
N SER A 126 0.54 -13.42 -23.68
CA SER A 126 1.51 -13.84 -24.69
C SER A 126 2.91 -13.87 -24.08
N ASN A 127 3.93 -14.20 -24.89
CA ASN A 127 5.32 -14.15 -24.44
C ASN A 127 5.79 -12.76 -23.99
N THR A 128 5.08 -11.70 -24.39
CA THR A 128 5.44 -10.32 -24.06
C THR A 128 4.43 -9.62 -23.18
N TRP A 129 3.21 -10.13 -23.03
CA TRP A 129 2.12 -9.44 -22.33
C TRP A 129 1.52 -10.30 -21.22
N ALA A 130 1.21 -9.66 -20.10
CA ALA A 130 0.45 -10.24 -19.01
C ALA A 130 -0.54 -9.21 -18.44
N LEU A 131 -1.54 -9.71 -17.72
CA LEU A 131 -2.50 -8.91 -16.96
C LEU A 131 -2.48 -9.41 -15.51
N SER A 132 -2.62 -8.49 -14.56
CA SER A 132 -2.87 -8.82 -13.15
C SER A 132 -3.95 -7.93 -12.58
N PHE A 133 -4.70 -8.46 -11.61
CA PHE A 133 -5.61 -7.68 -10.80
C PHE A 133 -5.50 -8.09 -9.33
N ARG A 134 -5.85 -7.16 -8.45
CA ARG A 134 -6.03 -7.43 -7.02
C ARG A 134 -7.07 -6.47 -6.46
N SER A 135 -8.04 -7.04 -5.76
CA SER A 135 -9.05 -6.31 -5.02
C SER A 135 -9.06 -6.77 -3.56
N GLU A 136 -9.16 -5.83 -2.64
CA GLU A 136 -9.19 -6.07 -1.21
C GLU A 136 -10.40 -5.34 -0.64
N PHE A 137 -11.10 -6.02 0.25
CA PHE A 137 -12.17 -5.46 1.06
C PHE A 137 -11.82 -5.71 2.52
N LEU A 138 -11.95 -4.70 3.38
CA LEU A 138 -11.64 -4.78 4.80
C LEU A 138 -12.71 -4.02 5.58
N ASN A 139 -13.35 -4.68 6.54
CA ASN A 139 -14.12 -4.02 7.58
C ASN A 139 -13.17 -3.67 8.71
N TRP A 140 -13.21 -2.43 9.16
CA TRP A 140 -12.27 -1.90 10.12
C TRP A 140 -13.02 -1.23 11.27
N GLU A 141 -12.62 -1.57 12.49
CA GLU A 141 -13.19 -1.04 13.72
C GLU A 141 -12.06 -0.54 14.64
N GLY A 142 -12.36 0.47 15.45
CA GLY A 142 -11.42 0.98 16.43
C GLY A 142 -11.88 2.26 17.09
N GLU A 143 -10.91 2.95 17.69
CA GLU A 143 -11.15 4.11 18.53
C GLU A 143 -10.08 5.16 18.32
N ASN A 144 -10.49 6.42 18.39
CA ASN A 144 -9.65 7.59 18.40
C ASN A 144 -9.83 8.34 19.72
N TYR A 145 -8.76 8.37 20.49
CA TYR A 145 -8.66 9.04 21.77
C TYR A 145 -8.04 10.42 21.58
N MET A 146 -8.71 11.44 22.08
CA MET A 146 -8.19 12.80 22.15
C MET A 146 -8.28 13.32 23.57
N ASN A 147 -7.12 13.60 24.17
CA ASN A 147 -7.03 14.23 25.47
C ASN A 147 -7.01 15.75 25.29
N ARG A 148 -7.94 16.45 25.96
CA ARG A 148 -8.05 17.91 25.94
C ARG A 148 -8.22 18.43 27.35
N PRO A 149 -7.20 18.30 28.22
CA PRO A 149 -7.33 18.58 29.65
C PRO A 149 -7.73 20.03 29.96
N ASN A 150 -7.41 20.97 29.06
CA ASN A 150 -7.77 22.38 29.20
C ASN A 150 -9.22 22.71 28.79
N LEU A 151 -9.92 21.80 28.11
CA LEU A 151 -11.27 22.01 27.59
C LEU A 151 -12.30 21.05 28.22
N MET A 152 -11.89 19.82 28.52
CA MET A 152 -12.79 18.79 29.04
C MET A 152 -12.09 17.96 30.13
N PRO A 153 -12.79 17.65 31.24
CA PRO A 153 -12.23 16.84 32.33
C PRO A 153 -12.11 15.34 31.98
N GLN A 154 -12.72 14.90 30.86
CA GLN A 154 -12.69 13.53 30.36
C GLN A 154 -12.16 13.54 28.92
N PRO A 155 -11.36 12.53 28.51
CA PRO A 155 -10.92 12.40 27.13
C PRO A 155 -12.09 12.12 26.20
N VAL A 156 -12.01 12.67 24.98
CA VAL A 156 -12.98 12.41 23.91
C VAL A 156 -12.59 11.11 23.23
N VAL A 157 -13.50 10.15 23.19
CA VAL A 157 -13.31 8.87 22.50
C VAL A 157 -14.30 8.82 21.35
N ASN A 158 -13.78 8.94 20.14
CA ASN A 158 -14.55 8.76 18.92
C ASN A 158 -14.40 7.30 18.48
N PRO A 159 -15.48 6.51 18.38
CA PRO A 159 -15.40 5.22 17.72
C PRO A 159 -15.05 5.47 16.26
N ILE A 160 -14.59 4.43 15.59
CA ILE A 160 -14.35 4.42 14.17
C ILE A 160 -14.84 3.08 13.65
N ASP A 161 -15.72 3.14 12.66
CA ASP A 161 -16.25 2.03 11.91
C ASP A 161 -16.20 2.41 10.44
N ASN A 162 -15.44 1.64 9.66
CA ASN A 162 -15.29 1.93 8.24
C ASN A 162 -15.03 0.67 7.41
N SER A 163 -15.63 0.67 6.21
CA SER A 163 -15.30 -0.27 5.15
C SER A 163 -14.21 0.32 4.27
N ARG A 164 -13.21 -0.48 3.89
CA ARG A 164 -12.12 -0.08 2.99
C ARG A 164 -12.04 -1.03 1.80
N MET A 165 -12.07 -0.47 0.59
CA MET A 165 -11.80 -1.18 -0.65
C MET A 165 -10.51 -0.67 -1.30
N ILE A 166 -9.66 -1.59 -1.74
CA ILE A 166 -8.47 -1.27 -2.56
C ILE A 166 -8.48 -2.18 -3.78
N SER A 167 -8.52 -1.61 -4.97
CA SER A 167 -8.57 -2.36 -6.23
C SER A 167 -7.48 -1.88 -7.17
N ASN A 168 -6.89 -2.80 -7.92
CA ASN A 168 -5.94 -2.48 -8.98
C ASN A 168 -6.02 -3.49 -10.12
N VAL A 169 -5.81 -2.98 -11.33
CA VAL A 169 -5.71 -3.77 -12.56
C VAL A 169 -4.52 -3.23 -13.35
N ASP A 170 -3.58 -4.11 -13.68
CA ASP A 170 -2.32 -3.77 -14.33
C ASP A 170 -2.15 -4.61 -15.61
N ILE A 171 -1.80 -3.93 -16.71
CA ILE A 171 -1.22 -4.55 -17.89
C ILE A 171 0.30 -4.47 -17.81
N ILE A 172 0.95 -5.59 -18.13
CA ILE A 172 2.39 -5.77 -17.98
C ILE A 172 2.96 -6.19 -19.33
N ARG A 173 4.07 -5.56 -19.72
CA ARG A 173 4.81 -5.88 -20.93
C ARG A 173 6.26 -6.19 -20.61
N ALA A 174 6.76 -7.34 -21.04
CA ALA A 174 8.19 -7.62 -21.11
C ALA A 174 8.81 -6.69 -22.17
N ALA A 175 9.76 -5.87 -21.74
CA ALA A 175 10.35 -4.80 -22.53
C ALA A 175 11.82 -4.65 -22.15
N ASN A 176 12.63 -5.68 -22.46
CA ASN A 176 14.06 -5.69 -22.13
C ASN A 176 14.80 -4.52 -22.81
N ALA A 177 15.56 -3.76 -22.03
CA ALA A 177 16.43 -2.70 -22.52
C ALA A 177 17.78 -2.73 -21.80
N PHE A 178 18.74 -1.93 -22.29
CA PHE A 178 20.02 -1.65 -21.60
C PHE A 178 20.80 -2.89 -21.15
N GLY A 179 20.74 -3.98 -21.91
CA GLY A 179 21.45 -5.23 -21.60
C GLY A 179 20.92 -6.00 -20.38
N GLY A 180 19.71 -5.69 -19.89
CA GLY A 180 19.09 -6.39 -18.77
C GLY A 180 17.64 -6.79 -19.03
N ARG A 181 16.94 -7.21 -17.97
CA ARG A 181 15.52 -7.58 -18.01
C ARG A 181 14.66 -6.36 -17.70
N GLY A 182 13.75 -6.03 -18.59
CA GLY A 182 12.92 -4.84 -18.48
C GLY A 182 11.44 -5.18 -18.49
N GLN A 183 10.65 -4.42 -17.73
CA GLN A 183 9.22 -4.59 -17.63
C GLN A 183 8.54 -3.21 -17.61
N TRP A 184 7.66 -2.98 -18.56
CA TRP A 184 6.72 -1.87 -18.50
C TRP A 184 5.43 -2.32 -17.83
N ARG A 185 4.87 -1.51 -16.94
CA ARG A 185 3.58 -1.76 -16.27
C ARG A 185 2.75 -0.50 -16.32
N SER A 186 1.48 -0.64 -16.70
CA SER A 186 0.49 0.41 -16.49
C SER A 186 -0.80 -0.14 -15.94
N GLY A 187 -1.49 0.64 -15.13
CA GLY A 187 -2.69 0.18 -14.46
C GLY A 187 -3.52 1.28 -13.85
N ILE A 188 -4.72 0.89 -13.44
CA ILE A 188 -5.64 1.70 -12.67
C ILE A 188 -5.61 1.21 -11.24
N HIS A 189 -5.49 2.13 -10.30
CA HIS A 189 -5.52 1.86 -8.87
C HIS A 189 -6.62 2.70 -8.24
N TYR A 190 -7.37 2.09 -7.35
CA TYR A 190 -8.50 2.73 -6.70
C TYR A 190 -8.53 2.36 -5.21
N LEU A 191 -8.79 3.36 -4.38
CA LEU A 191 -9.00 3.23 -2.94
C LEU A 191 -10.32 3.92 -2.59
N SER A 192 -11.13 3.24 -1.79
CA SER A 192 -12.35 3.79 -1.20
C SER A 192 -12.37 3.48 0.29
N ASN A 193 -12.70 4.47 1.11
CA ASN A 193 -13.17 4.26 2.48
C ASN A 193 -14.60 4.78 2.59
N GLU A 194 -15.43 4.05 3.31
CA GLU A 194 -16.80 4.44 3.69
C GLU A 194 -16.90 4.33 5.21
N TYR A 195 -17.32 5.41 5.85
CA TYR A 195 -17.41 5.54 7.31
C TYR A 195 -18.88 5.53 7.72
N GLU A 196 -19.18 4.72 8.74
CA GLU A 196 -20.52 4.72 9.31
C GLU A 196 -20.74 5.95 10.20
N PRO A 197 -21.98 6.47 10.30
CA PRO A 197 -22.31 7.52 11.25
C PRO A 197 -21.97 7.12 12.68
N GLN A 198 -21.20 7.95 13.37
CA GLN A 198 -20.63 7.64 14.67
C GLN A 198 -21.00 8.70 15.72
N GLN A 199 -21.20 8.26 16.96
CA GLN A 199 -21.31 9.12 18.13
C GLN A 199 -20.17 8.84 19.10
N ASN A 200 -19.57 9.90 19.64
CA ASN A 200 -18.52 9.74 20.64
C ASN A 200 -19.08 9.43 22.04
N ASN A 201 -18.19 9.16 22.98
CA ASN A 201 -18.52 8.88 24.38
C ASN A 201 -19.28 10.01 25.12
N MET A 202 -19.46 11.19 24.50
CA MET A 202 -20.23 12.31 25.03
C MET A 202 -21.56 12.54 24.28
N GLY A 203 -21.94 11.63 23.38
CA GLY A 203 -23.18 11.74 22.60
C GLY A 203 -23.12 12.76 21.46
N MET A 204 -21.93 13.27 21.11
CA MET A 204 -21.75 14.17 19.97
C MET A 204 -21.47 13.36 18.70
N MET A 205 -22.11 13.75 17.59
CA MET A 205 -21.81 13.18 16.27
C MET A 205 -20.35 13.44 15.89
N VAL A 206 -19.68 12.39 15.41
CA VAL A 206 -18.32 12.46 14.87
C VAL A 206 -18.42 12.69 13.36
N SER A 207 -17.63 13.62 12.84
CA SER A 207 -17.51 13.86 11.40
C SER A 207 -16.07 13.58 10.98
N GLU A 208 -15.91 12.72 9.96
CA GLU A 208 -14.61 12.46 9.35
C GLU A 208 -14.11 13.68 8.56
N PRO A 209 -12.79 13.91 8.47
CA PRO A 209 -12.24 15.16 7.93
C PRO A 209 -12.61 15.46 6.47
N PHE A 210 -13.03 14.44 5.71
CA PHE A 210 -13.42 14.51 4.31
C PHE A 210 -14.84 13.99 4.06
N GLY A 211 -15.66 13.94 5.11
CA GLY A 211 -16.99 13.32 5.08
C GLY A 211 -16.94 11.80 5.11
N ASP A 212 -18.10 11.18 4.93
CA ASP A 212 -18.30 9.73 5.16
C ASP A 212 -17.70 8.86 4.05
N TYR A 213 -17.21 9.47 2.98
CA TYR A 213 -16.64 8.78 1.82
C TYR A 213 -15.29 9.37 1.45
N GLU A 214 -14.26 8.55 1.36
CA GLU A 214 -12.95 8.93 0.84
C GLU A 214 -12.61 8.10 -0.38
N ARG A 215 -12.29 8.75 -1.50
CA ARG A 215 -12.01 8.08 -2.77
C ARG A 215 -10.75 8.62 -3.40
N LEU A 216 -9.90 7.70 -3.86
CA LEU A 216 -8.65 8.01 -4.55
C LEU A 216 -8.45 7.01 -5.69
N GLY A 217 -8.61 7.49 -6.92
CA GLY A 217 -8.31 6.79 -8.16
C GLY A 217 -7.10 7.40 -8.87
N PHE A 218 -6.15 6.58 -9.29
CA PHE A 218 -5.01 7.03 -10.10
C PHE A 218 -4.63 6.03 -11.20
N PHE A 219 -4.15 6.57 -12.30
CA PHE A 219 -3.43 5.81 -13.32
C PHE A 219 -1.96 5.74 -12.92
N ARG A 220 -1.36 4.57 -13.02
CA ARG A 220 0.08 4.38 -12.88
C ARG A 220 0.65 3.92 -14.21
N THR A 221 1.80 4.45 -14.58
CA THR A 221 2.65 3.88 -15.61
C THR A 221 4.10 3.88 -15.13
N GLY A 222 4.84 2.82 -15.44
CA GLY A 222 6.21 2.72 -14.97
C GLY A 222 7.03 1.68 -15.71
N TYR A 223 8.32 1.75 -15.46
CA TYR A 223 9.32 0.89 -16.07
C TYR A 223 10.28 0.38 -14.99
N LEU A 224 10.39 -0.94 -14.90
CA LEU A 224 11.34 -1.68 -14.09
C LEU A 224 12.46 -2.19 -15.01
N GLN A 225 13.70 -2.04 -14.57
CA GLN A 225 14.87 -2.57 -15.25
C GLN A 225 15.78 -3.27 -14.24
N MET A 226 16.22 -4.48 -14.59
CA MET A 226 16.99 -5.35 -13.70
C MET A 226 18.25 -5.86 -14.39
N TRP A 227 19.35 -5.95 -13.65
CA TRP A 227 20.62 -6.49 -14.10
C TRP A 227 21.21 -7.45 -13.08
N PRO A 228 21.89 -8.52 -13.52
CA PRO A 228 22.70 -9.34 -12.62
C PRO A 228 23.74 -8.50 -11.88
N LEU A 229 23.89 -8.72 -10.57
CA LEU A 229 24.83 -7.97 -9.75
C LEU A 229 26.20 -8.67 -9.70
N GLY A 230 27.03 -8.40 -10.72
CA GLY A 230 28.42 -8.86 -10.79
C GLY A 230 28.57 -10.37 -10.62
N ASN A 231 29.40 -10.80 -9.66
CA ASN A 231 29.72 -12.21 -9.39
C ASN A 231 28.83 -12.87 -8.32
N ILE A 232 27.79 -12.18 -7.83
CA ILE A 232 26.91 -12.74 -6.80
C ILE A 232 25.79 -13.52 -7.50
N SER A 233 25.90 -14.86 -7.48
CA SER A 233 24.90 -15.74 -8.09
C SER A 233 23.50 -15.47 -7.52
N GLY A 234 22.52 -15.37 -8.41
CA GLY A 234 21.12 -15.11 -8.08
C GLY A 234 20.79 -13.68 -7.63
N ALA A 235 21.78 -12.79 -7.51
CA ALA A 235 21.54 -11.39 -7.16
C ALA A 235 21.28 -10.52 -8.40
N MET A 236 20.23 -9.71 -8.32
CA MET A 236 19.77 -8.80 -9.36
C MET A 236 19.61 -7.41 -8.74
N ALA A 237 20.33 -6.42 -9.25
CA ALA A 237 20.03 -5.02 -8.95
C ALA A 237 18.92 -4.53 -9.87
N TYR A 238 18.08 -3.62 -9.39
CA TYR A 238 17.04 -3.03 -10.20
C TYR A 238 16.78 -1.56 -9.89
N VAL A 239 16.23 -0.89 -10.90
CA VAL A 239 15.64 0.43 -10.81
C VAL A 239 14.22 0.36 -11.34
N GLU A 240 13.30 1.04 -10.66
CA GLU A 240 11.93 1.22 -11.12
C GLU A 240 11.58 2.70 -11.07
N ALA A 241 10.98 3.23 -12.13
CA ALA A 241 10.42 4.57 -12.15
C ALA A 241 8.92 4.49 -12.47
N ASN A 242 8.09 5.22 -11.74
CA ASN A 242 6.66 5.31 -12.02
C ASN A 242 6.19 6.76 -12.02
N ILE A 243 5.18 7.04 -12.85
CA ILE A 243 4.37 8.24 -12.83
C ILE A 243 2.94 7.82 -12.48
N ASP A 244 2.39 8.48 -11.47
CA ASP A 244 1.02 8.28 -11.02
C ASP A 244 0.24 9.58 -11.23
N TRP A 245 -0.89 9.51 -11.94
CA TRP A 245 -1.79 10.65 -12.14
C TRP A 245 -3.16 10.37 -11.53
N GLU A 246 -3.60 11.23 -10.62
CA GLU A 246 -4.87 11.12 -9.89
C GLU A 246 -6.04 11.63 -10.76
N PHE A 247 -6.98 10.73 -11.07
CA PHE A 247 -8.18 11.05 -11.86
C PHE A 247 -9.43 11.24 -11.00
N GLU A 248 -9.45 10.66 -9.80
CA GLU A 248 -10.51 10.84 -8.81
C GLU A 248 -9.84 11.05 -7.45
N ASN A 249 -10.14 12.17 -6.80
CA ASN A 249 -9.67 12.44 -5.46
C ASN A 249 -10.59 13.47 -4.81
N ASN A 250 -11.42 13.04 -3.85
CA ASN A 250 -12.28 13.97 -3.11
C ASN A 250 -11.62 14.52 -1.83
N LEU A 251 -10.34 14.19 -1.62
CA LEU A 251 -9.50 14.65 -0.51
C LEU A 251 -8.59 15.83 -0.92
N ASP A 252 -8.60 16.22 -2.20
CA ASP A 252 -7.65 17.16 -2.82
C ASP A 252 -7.87 18.63 -2.47
N GLN A 253 -8.90 18.95 -1.67
CA GLN A 253 -9.25 20.33 -1.26
C GLN A 253 -8.09 21.10 -0.59
N PHE A 254 -7.06 20.39 -0.10
CA PHE A 254 -5.90 20.95 0.62
C PHE A 254 -4.55 20.67 -0.05
N LEU A 255 -4.52 19.86 -1.12
CA LEU A 255 -3.30 19.40 -1.80
C LEU A 255 -3.63 19.22 -3.28
N SER A 256 -3.26 20.20 -4.12
CA SER A 256 -3.55 20.22 -5.57
C SER A 256 -2.61 19.34 -6.41
N ASP A 257 -1.63 18.71 -5.78
CA ASP A 257 -0.58 17.95 -6.46
C ASP A 257 -1.08 16.58 -6.94
N LYS A 258 -1.66 16.51 -8.15
CA LYS A 258 -2.29 15.29 -8.69
C LYS A 258 -1.30 14.30 -9.33
N THR A 259 -0.04 14.69 -9.52
CA THR A 259 0.95 13.88 -10.22
C THR A 259 2.11 13.55 -9.29
N ILE A 260 2.41 12.27 -9.11
CA ILE A 260 3.59 11.83 -8.35
C ILE A 260 4.54 11.09 -9.28
N VAL A 261 5.81 11.44 -9.18
CA VAL A 261 6.90 10.63 -9.70
C VAL A 261 7.46 9.80 -8.56
N SER A 262 7.78 8.54 -8.84
CA SER A 262 8.46 7.69 -7.88
C SER A 262 9.62 6.96 -8.52
N ALA A 263 10.68 6.80 -7.73
CA ALA A 263 11.86 6.02 -8.08
C ALA A 263 12.08 4.97 -6.99
N LYS A 264 12.45 3.76 -7.40
CA LYS A 264 12.84 2.69 -6.50
C LYS A 264 14.16 2.11 -6.97
N LEU A 265 15.00 1.78 -6.01
CA LEU A 265 16.30 1.16 -6.24
C LEU A 265 16.41 -0.01 -5.29
N GLY A 266 16.81 -1.17 -5.79
CA GLY A 266 16.88 -2.33 -4.92
C GLY A 266 17.76 -3.44 -5.44
N VAL A 267 17.94 -4.43 -4.58
CA VAL A 267 18.60 -5.69 -4.88
C VAL A 267 17.65 -6.81 -4.48
N ASN A 268 17.37 -7.70 -5.42
CA ASN A 268 16.73 -8.98 -5.16
C ASN A 268 17.80 -10.09 -5.21
N TRP A 269 17.86 -10.94 -4.21
CA TRP A 269 18.83 -12.03 -4.13
C TRP A 269 18.14 -13.37 -3.91
N THR A 270 18.19 -14.21 -4.93
CA THR A 270 17.80 -15.62 -4.85
C THR A 270 18.97 -16.44 -4.34
N PHE A 271 19.07 -16.60 -3.01
CA PHE A 271 20.22 -17.24 -2.35
C PHE A 271 20.10 -18.77 -2.23
N ALA A 272 18.90 -19.31 -2.43
CA ALA A 272 18.66 -20.74 -2.56
C ALA A 272 17.47 -20.94 -3.52
N PRO A 273 17.27 -22.16 -4.05
CA PRO A 273 16.00 -22.52 -4.66
C PRO A 273 14.88 -22.13 -3.70
N SER A 274 13.84 -21.47 -4.22
CA SER A 274 12.67 -21.13 -3.41
C SER A 274 12.89 -20.13 -2.28
N ARG A 275 14.04 -19.43 -2.22
CA ARG A 275 14.30 -18.42 -1.18
C ARG A 275 14.88 -17.14 -1.77
N GLN A 276 14.21 -16.03 -1.48
CA GLN A 276 14.60 -14.71 -1.98
C GLN A 276 14.61 -13.67 -0.87
N LEU A 277 15.54 -12.72 -0.98
CA LEU A 277 15.63 -11.54 -0.15
C LEU A 277 15.62 -10.30 -1.05
N LEU A 278 14.73 -9.36 -0.78
CA LEU A 278 14.68 -8.08 -1.48
C LEU A 278 14.89 -6.93 -0.49
N LEU A 279 15.85 -6.07 -0.82
CA LEU A 279 16.06 -4.80 -0.16
C LEU A 279 15.80 -3.69 -1.18
N GLU A 280 14.92 -2.75 -0.82
CA GLU A 280 14.50 -1.68 -1.71
C GLU A 280 14.48 -0.35 -0.96
N TRP A 281 15.03 0.67 -1.60
CA TRP A 281 14.81 2.07 -1.28
C TRP A 281 13.77 2.65 -2.23
N GLN A 282 12.88 3.51 -1.72
CA GLN A 282 11.82 4.15 -2.48
C GLN A 282 11.81 5.66 -2.22
N GLN A 283 11.63 6.45 -3.28
CA GLN A 283 11.35 7.88 -3.24
C GLN A 283 10.08 8.17 -4.00
N PHE A 284 9.24 9.02 -3.43
CA PHE A 284 8.03 9.57 -4.05
C PHE A 284 8.10 11.08 -3.93
N GLU A 285 7.82 11.77 -5.02
CA GLU A 285 7.81 13.23 -5.06
C GLU A 285 6.63 13.66 -5.93
N GLY A 286 5.79 14.50 -5.36
CA GLY A 286 4.77 15.19 -6.12
C GLY A 286 5.39 16.26 -7.01
N VAL A 287 4.82 16.48 -8.20
CA VAL A 287 5.41 17.39 -9.21
C VAL A 287 5.44 18.84 -8.72
N GLU A 288 4.45 19.22 -7.91
CA GLU A 288 4.38 20.54 -7.27
C GLU A 288 5.26 20.61 -6.00
N ARG A 289 5.99 19.54 -5.66
CA ARG A 289 6.85 19.41 -4.47
C ARG A 289 6.16 19.63 -3.13
N ILE A 290 4.82 19.57 -3.13
CA ILE A 290 4.01 19.72 -1.91
C ILE A 290 4.12 18.45 -1.03
N ARG A 291 4.41 17.30 -1.63
CA ARG A 291 4.48 16.01 -0.94
C ARG A 291 5.69 15.21 -1.35
N SER A 292 6.39 14.66 -0.36
CA SER A 292 7.44 13.67 -0.61
C SER A 292 7.40 12.52 0.39
N ARG A 293 7.88 11.35 -0.04
CA ARG A 293 8.09 10.19 0.83
C ARG A 293 9.40 9.52 0.49
N ASN A 294 10.20 9.27 1.51
CA ASN A 294 11.34 8.36 1.44
C ASN A 294 11.02 7.06 2.18
N GLY A 295 11.50 5.92 1.72
CA GLY A 295 11.25 4.68 2.43
C GLY A 295 12.19 3.54 2.14
N LEU A 296 12.19 2.60 3.07
CA LEU A 296 12.92 1.35 2.99
C LEU A 296 11.95 0.18 3.06
N LEU A 297 12.19 -0.84 2.24
CA LEU A 297 11.45 -2.09 2.20
C LEU A 297 12.42 -3.27 2.27
N LEU A 298 12.17 -4.15 3.22
CA LEU A 298 12.76 -5.48 3.30
C LEU A 298 11.68 -6.52 3.03
N THR A 299 11.90 -7.39 2.05
CA THR A 299 11.03 -8.54 1.79
C THR A 299 11.82 -9.84 1.88
N ILE A 300 11.30 -10.81 2.61
CA ILE A 300 11.76 -12.20 2.60
C ILE A 300 10.67 -13.03 1.93
N LEU A 301 11.04 -13.85 0.95
CA LEU A 301 10.14 -14.73 0.22
C LEU A 301 10.62 -16.17 0.31
N PHE A 302 9.73 -17.07 0.74
CA PHE A 302 9.84 -18.51 0.56
C PHE A 302 8.82 -18.97 -0.48
N ASP A 303 9.26 -19.68 -1.50
CA ASP A 303 8.48 -19.92 -2.70
C ASP A 303 8.76 -21.30 -3.30
N ASP A 304 7.96 -22.31 -2.96
CA ASP A 304 8.11 -23.67 -3.47
C ASP A 304 7.51 -23.85 -4.89
N LEU A 305 7.40 -22.76 -5.69
CA LEU A 305 6.97 -22.77 -7.10
C LEU A 305 7.95 -23.48 -8.05
#